data_AF-A0A177BYF3-F1
#
_entry.id   AF-A0A177BYF3-F1
#
_cell.length_a   1.000
_cell.length_b   1.000
_cell.length_c   1.000
_cell.angle_alpha   90.00
_cell.angle_beta   90.00
_cell.angle_gamma   90.00
#
_symmetry.space_group_name_H-M   'P 1'
#
loop_
_entity.id
_entity.type
_entity.pdbx_description
1 polymer ?
#
loop_
_entity_poly.entity_id
_entity_poly.type
_entity_poly.pdbx_seq_one_letter_code
_entity_poly.pdbx_strand_id
1 'polypeptide(L)'
;MLPFLSTAIWLALTVVAEIAPAPYLRTPSSRQLAWHQLEYYAFIHFGPNTFTNEEWGRSQSTPDVFNPTALDTDQWAKGLADAGMTGMILTAKHHDGMALWDTNTTTYKIGNGKWAKDRVANGLSADVVRLAAASAQKYGIKFGIYLSPWDIHRDPAMPKPNLTGTIYDEPQIFGDNTTGDYNDLYARQLTEVVKLKYDNGSQVPLFELWLDGASGSDTVQTFDWARFRDIIRENQPDAVMWGHQGVDARWVGNEDGYTVSTNWHTISRTQDQTHYEGEELQTGVRDGLYWTPAEADARIRDGWFWHASEKPKSPDALMKMYMECVGRSVSLLLDVPPDTTGQIAKEDLEMLQQFKKQRDAFLNRPLLTPDLNVSASSVRGGQNNMQFGPANVLDDNTDTYWAMDDNQTTGFLEIHLDGVYSIDAIILQEHIALGQRVGGYLVDAGVDGAYSRIINGTSLGYKRIWNLTTSVEANDIRLQILQANATPLIQSVQALGSKQK
;
A
#
# COMPACT_ATOMS: atom_id res chain seq x y z
N MET A 1 -27.44 -36.16 -68.68
CA MET A 1 -27.35 -35.73 -67.27
C MET A 1 -25.87 -35.70 -66.90
N LEU A 2 -25.26 -34.50 -66.87
CA LEU A 2 -23.94 -34.30 -66.27
C LEU A 2 -24.15 -33.86 -64.81
N PRO A 3 -23.42 -34.37 -63.82
CA PRO A 3 -23.48 -33.85 -62.46
C PRO A 3 -22.58 -32.62 -62.34
N PHE A 4 -23.15 -31.53 -61.82
CA PHE A 4 -22.42 -30.34 -61.39
C PHE A 4 -21.63 -30.68 -60.13
N LEU A 5 -20.29 -30.56 -60.18
CA LEU A 5 -19.46 -30.46 -58.97
C LEU A 5 -19.46 -29.00 -58.51
N SER A 6 -20.10 -28.76 -57.36
CA SER A 6 -20.01 -27.50 -56.62
C SER A 6 -18.72 -27.49 -55.79
N THR A 7 -17.73 -26.72 -56.21
CA THR A 7 -16.54 -26.39 -55.40
C THR A 7 -16.90 -25.34 -54.35
N ALA A 8 -17.04 -25.77 -53.09
CA ALA A 8 -17.14 -24.86 -51.95
C ALA A 8 -15.74 -24.27 -51.65
N ILE A 9 -15.59 -22.96 -51.86
CA ILE A 9 -14.41 -22.21 -51.44
C ILE A 9 -14.55 -21.95 -49.93
N TRP A 10 -13.75 -22.64 -49.14
CA TRP A 10 -13.56 -22.32 -47.73
C TRP A 10 -12.64 -21.10 -47.64
N LEU A 11 -13.21 -19.91 -47.43
CA LEU A 11 -12.45 -18.75 -46.98
C LEU A 11 -11.99 -19.06 -45.54
N ALA A 12 -10.71 -19.39 -45.37
CA ALA A 12 -10.10 -19.40 -44.06
C ALA A 12 -9.97 -17.94 -43.58
N LEU A 13 -10.93 -17.47 -42.78
CA LEU A 13 -10.79 -16.25 -42.01
C LEU A 13 -9.69 -16.49 -40.98
N THR A 14 -8.49 -16.02 -41.27
CA THR A 14 -7.47 -15.80 -40.25
C THR A 14 -7.97 -14.66 -39.36
N VAL A 15 -8.55 -15.00 -38.20
CA VAL A 15 -8.75 -14.04 -37.12
C VAL A 15 -7.36 -13.70 -36.60
N VAL A 16 -6.81 -12.58 -37.07
CA VAL A 16 -5.63 -11.99 -36.44
C VAL A 16 -6.14 -11.44 -35.11
N ALA A 17 -5.77 -12.06 -34.00
CA ALA A 17 -6.05 -11.51 -32.68
C ALA A 17 -5.39 -10.12 -32.61
N GLU A 18 -6.18 -9.09 -32.34
CA GLU A 18 -5.68 -7.72 -32.29
C GLU A 18 -4.69 -7.61 -31.12
N ILE A 19 -3.53 -7.03 -31.39
CA ILE A 19 -2.44 -7.02 -30.42
C ILE A 19 -2.74 -5.95 -29.37
N ALA A 20 -2.59 -6.31 -28.09
CA ALA A 20 -2.72 -5.37 -26.98
C ALA A 20 -1.77 -4.17 -27.14
N PRO A 21 -2.16 -2.97 -26.67
CA PRO A 21 -1.27 -1.82 -26.66
C PRO A 21 0.07 -2.14 -25.99
N ALA A 22 1.18 -1.66 -26.58
CA ALA A 22 2.48 -1.87 -25.98
C ALA A 22 2.58 -1.23 -24.58
N PRO A 23 3.35 -1.81 -23.65
CA PRO A 23 3.69 -1.16 -22.38
C PRO A 23 4.23 0.26 -22.59
N TYR A 24 3.79 1.21 -21.75
CA TYR A 24 4.27 2.58 -21.77
C TYR A 24 5.38 2.77 -20.74
N LEU A 25 6.60 3.07 -21.22
CA LEU A 25 7.80 3.33 -20.41
C LEU A 25 8.05 2.31 -19.30
N ARG A 26 7.69 2.65 -18.05
CA ARG A 26 7.84 1.80 -16.88
C ARG A 26 6.49 1.30 -16.43
N THR A 27 6.43 0.00 -16.21
CA THR A 27 5.24 -0.70 -15.72
C THR A 27 5.51 -1.24 -14.33
N PRO A 28 4.47 -1.41 -13.51
CA PRO A 28 4.60 -2.15 -12.27
C PRO A 28 5.05 -3.58 -12.56
N SER A 29 5.90 -4.10 -11.67
CA SER A 29 6.10 -5.55 -11.55
C SER A 29 4.84 -6.23 -10.99
N SER A 30 4.77 -7.57 -11.07
CA SER A 30 3.65 -8.34 -10.51
C SER A 30 3.44 -8.06 -9.01
N ARG A 31 4.52 -7.96 -8.22
CA ARG A 31 4.45 -7.61 -6.79
C ARG A 31 3.88 -6.21 -6.55
N GLN A 32 4.22 -5.24 -7.39
CA GLN A 32 3.71 -3.87 -7.28
C GLN A 32 2.25 -3.77 -7.71
N LEU A 33 1.82 -4.56 -8.71
CA LEU A 33 0.40 -4.69 -9.07
C LEU A 33 -0.41 -5.29 -7.90
N ALA A 34 0.08 -6.37 -7.30
CA ALA A 34 -0.56 -6.98 -6.14
C ALA A 34 -0.59 -6.01 -4.94
N TRP A 35 0.45 -5.19 -4.77
CA TRP A 35 0.53 -4.18 -3.73
C TRP A 35 -0.47 -3.03 -3.93
N HIS A 36 -0.64 -2.53 -5.16
CA HIS A 36 -1.67 -1.53 -5.48
C HIS A 36 -3.08 -2.00 -5.09
N GLN A 37 -3.36 -3.29 -5.23
CA GLN A 37 -4.65 -3.89 -4.85
C GLN A 37 -4.92 -3.92 -3.34
N LEU A 38 -3.88 -3.74 -2.51
CA LEU A 38 -4.04 -3.75 -1.06
C LEU A 38 -4.76 -2.49 -0.57
N GLU A 39 -4.48 -1.33 -1.17
CA GLU A 39 -5.06 0.01 -0.93
C GLU A 39 -4.96 0.55 0.50
N TYR A 40 -5.36 -0.21 1.50
CA TYR A 40 -5.48 0.19 2.89
C TYR A 40 -5.09 -0.96 3.82
N TYR A 41 -4.01 -0.78 4.59
CA TYR A 41 -3.45 -1.79 5.49
C TYR A 41 -2.82 -1.16 6.74
N ALA A 42 -2.50 -1.99 7.72
CA ALA A 42 -2.11 -1.56 9.05
C ALA A 42 -0.59 -1.49 9.23
N PHE A 43 -0.17 -0.56 10.06
CA PHE A 43 1.13 -0.60 10.73
C PHE A 43 0.94 -0.87 12.23
N ILE A 44 1.89 -1.55 12.86
CA ILE A 44 1.84 -1.90 14.28
C ILE A 44 3.19 -1.56 14.91
N HIS A 45 3.24 -0.40 15.57
CA HIS A 45 4.29 -0.10 16.53
C HIS A 45 3.96 -0.70 17.89
N PHE A 46 4.73 -1.70 18.28
CA PHE A 46 4.63 -2.32 19.59
C PHE A 46 6.01 -2.76 20.05
N GLY A 47 6.36 -2.52 21.31
CA GLY A 47 7.72 -2.76 21.79
C GLY A 47 7.98 -2.13 23.16
N PRO A 48 9.25 -1.96 23.58
CA PRO A 48 9.57 -1.35 24.88
C PRO A 48 8.98 0.05 25.03
N ASN A 49 8.93 0.79 23.92
CA ASN A 49 8.43 2.15 23.80
C ASN A 49 6.98 2.30 24.29
N THR A 50 6.14 1.27 24.07
CA THR A 50 4.77 1.20 24.63
C THR A 50 4.77 1.25 26.17
N PHE A 51 5.78 0.64 26.81
CA PHE A 51 5.88 0.53 28.27
C PHE A 51 6.68 1.68 28.90
N THR A 52 7.58 2.30 28.15
CA THR A 52 8.32 3.49 28.60
C THR A 52 7.60 4.80 28.29
N ASN A 53 6.50 4.75 27.53
CA ASN A 53 5.76 5.91 27.07
C ASN A 53 6.66 6.87 26.28
N GLU A 54 7.39 6.31 25.31
CA GLU A 54 8.29 7.03 24.40
C GLU A 54 7.97 6.68 22.94
N GLU A 55 8.23 7.61 22.03
CA GLU A 55 8.16 7.31 20.59
C GLU A 55 9.44 6.62 20.10
N TRP A 56 10.61 7.08 20.55
CA TRP A 56 11.90 6.66 20.00
C TRP A 56 12.71 5.71 20.91
N GLY A 57 12.36 5.56 22.18
CA GLY A 57 12.98 4.59 23.09
C GLY A 57 14.38 4.94 23.59
N ARG A 58 14.62 6.23 23.91
CA ARG A 58 15.94 6.71 24.35
C ARG A 58 16.28 6.27 25.78
N SER A 59 15.28 6.02 26.61
CA SER A 59 15.51 5.69 28.03
C SER A 59 16.22 4.34 28.26
N GLN A 60 16.17 3.42 27.27
CA GLN A 60 16.64 2.03 27.27
C GLN A 60 16.75 1.37 28.66
N SER A 61 15.86 0.41 28.92
CA SER A 61 15.92 -0.43 30.13
C SER A 61 16.16 -1.89 29.76
N THR A 62 16.40 -2.75 30.76
CA THR A 62 16.55 -4.19 30.51
C THR A 62 15.29 -4.75 29.81
N PRO A 63 15.39 -5.89 29.11
CA PRO A 63 14.24 -6.49 28.41
C PRO A 63 13.02 -6.80 29.30
N ASP A 64 13.15 -6.74 30.64
CA ASP A 64 12.03 -6.85 31.57
C ASP A 64 11.01 -5.72 31.44
N VAL A 65 11.37 -4.60 30.81
CA VAL A 65 10.45 -3.50 30.51
C VAL A 65 9.30 -3.94 29.60
N PHE A 66 9.55 -4.91 28.72
CA PHE A 66 8.53 -5.48 27.85
C PHE A 66 7.73 -6.53 28.62
N ASN A 67 6.52 -6.15 29.06
CA ASN A 67 5.71 -6.98 29.95
C ASN A 67 4.20 -6.88 29.67
N PRO A 68 3.73 -7.25 28.47
CA PRO A 68 2.29 -7.23 28.19
C PRO A 68 1.56 -8.31 28.99
N THR A 69 0.47 -7.90 29.65
CA THR A 69 -0.31 -8.75 30.54
C THR A 69 -1.33 -9.63 29.82
N ALA A 70 -1.74 -9.25 28.61
CA ALA A 70 -2.81 -9.88 27.85
C ALA A 70 -2.55 -9.87 26.32
N LEU A 71 -1.28 -9.98 25.91
CA LEU A 71 -0.88 -10.01 24.49
C LEU A 71 -1.77 -10.95 23.67
N ASP A 72 -2.45 -10.41 22.68
CA ASP A 72 -3.35 -11.15 21.79
C ASP A 72 -3.22 -10.63 20.35
N THR A 73 -2.34 -11.27 19.58
CA THR A 73 -2.13 -10.93 18.15
C THR A 73 -3.31 -11.35 17.27
N ASP A 74 -4.14 -12.29 17.73
CA ASP A 74 -5.38 -12.65 17.04
C ASP A 74 -6.39 -11.51 17.14
N GLN A 75 -6.47 -10.84 18.30
CA GLN A 75 -7.27 -9.62 18.47
C GLN A 75 -6.82 -8.51 17.52
N TRP A 76 -5.50 -8.37 17.29
CA TRP A 76 -4.96 -7.42 16.31
C TRP A 76 -5.45 -7.77 14.91
N ALA A 77 -5.05 -8.93 14.40
CA ALA A 77 -5.31 -9.32 13.02
C ALA A 77 -6.83 -9.39 12.72
N LYS A 78 -7.63 -9.90 13.65
CA LYS A 78 -9.09 -9.93 13.51
C LYS A 78 -9.67 -8.51 13.48
N GLY A 79 -9.27 -7.64 14.41
CA GLY A 79 -9.79 -6.28 14.48
C GLY A 79 -9.50 -5.47 13.22
N LEU A 80 -8.29 -5.61 12.67
CA LEU A 80 -7.86 -4.96 11.43
C LEU A 80 -8.58 -5.53 10.21
N ALA A 81 -8.70 -6.87 10.11
CA ALA A 81 -9.46 -7.53 9.04
C ALA A 81 -10.94 -7.12 9.05
N ASP A 82 -11.56 -7.12 10.24
CA ASP A 82 -12.94 -6.66 10.42
C ASP A 82 -13.10 -5.19 10.05
N ALA A 83 -12.07 -4.36 10.21
CA ALA A 83 -12.03 -2.95 9.76
C ALA A 83 -11.74 -2.81 8.25
N GLY A 84 -11.57 -3.92 7.53
CA GLY A 84 -11.35 -3.96 6.10
C GLY A 84 -9.95 -3.52 5.67
N MET A 85 -8.95 -3.71 6.53
CA MET A 85 -7.54 -3.62 6.17
C MET A 85 -7.09 -4.94 5.52
N THR A 86 -6.21 -4.85 4.53
CA THR A 86 -5.78 -6.01 3.72
C THR A 86 -4.46 -6.62 4.18
N GLY A 87 -3.74 -5.95 5.07
CA GLY A 87 -2.43 -6.36 5.58
C GLY A 87 -2.07 -5.71 6.91
N MET A 88 -0.98 -6.19 7.51
CA MET A 88 -0.40 -5.67 8.75
C MET A 88 1.12 -5.74 8.68
N ILE A 89 1.80 -4.63 8.93
CA ILE A 89 3.26 -4.53 9.05
C ILE A 89 3.60 -4.35 10.54
N LEU A 90 4.43 -5.23 11.09
CA LEU A 90 4.86 -5.15 12.49
C LEU A 90 6.29 -4.62 12.60
N THR A 91 6.54 -3.72 13.57
CA THR A 91 7.89 -3.34 13.99
C THR A 91 8.60 -4.49 14.69
N ALA A 92 9.29 -5.36 13.94
CA ALA A 92 10.05 -6.47 14.51
C ALA A 92 11.23 -5.98 15.38
N LYS A 93 11.80 -4.83 15.00
CA LYS A 93 12.76 -4.03 15.79
C LYS A 93 12.55 -2.57 15.43
N HIS A 94 12.26 -1.73 16.42
CA HIS A 94 12.19 -0.28 16.26
C HIS A 94 13.56 0.37 16.55
N HIS A 95 13.69 1.70 16.47
CA HIS A 95 14.96 2.41 16.66
C HIS A 95 15.65 2.11 17.99
N ASP A 96 14.89 1.78 19.04
CA ASP A 96 15.43 1.39 20.35
C ASP A 96 16.32 0.13 20.27
N GLY A 97 16.18 -0.70 19.24
CA GLY A 97 17.04 -1.85 18.97
C GLY A 97 16.60 -3.15 19.64
N MET A 98 15.53 -3.18 20.46
CA MET A 98 15.08 -4.43 21.07
C MET A 98 14.33 -5.31 20.06
N ALA A 99 14.86 -6.52 19.83
CA ALA A 99 14.23 -7.48 18.92
C ALA A 99 13.00 -8.16 19.55
N LEU A 100 11.91 -8.25 18.78
CA LEU A 100 10.66 -8.91 19.18
C LEU A 100 10.57 -10.39 18.78
N TRP A 101 11.62 -10.94 18.17
CA TRP A 101 11.75 -12.35 17.83
C TRP A 101 12.98 -12.96 18.53
N ASP A 102 13.07 -14.29 18.50
CA ASP A 102 14.18 -15.00 19.13
C ASP A 102 15.44 -15.02 18.24
N THR A 103 16.13 -13.87 18.16
CA THR A 103 17.41 -13.73 17.44
C THR A 103 18.60 -14.17 18.27
N ASN A 104 19.65 -14.73 17.66
CA ASN A 104 20.93 -14.98 18.35
C ASN A 104 21.95 -13.87 18.13
N THR A 105 21.57 -12.79 17.45
CA THR A 105 22.49 -11.72 17.07
C THR A 105 22.69 -10.64 18.13
N THR A 106 21.78 -10.57 19.11
CA THR A 106 21.82 -9.64 20.24
C THR A 106 21.19 -10.29 21.48
N THR A 107 21.67 -9.88 22.65
CA THR A 107 21.07 -10.10 23.97
C THR A 107 19.94 -9.11 24.27
N TYR A 108 19.85 -8.00 23.54
CA TYR A 108 18.78 -7.01 23.66
C TYR A 108 17.55 -7.44 22.86
N LYS A 109 16.86 -8.44 23.40
CA LYS A 109 15.66 -9.05 22.82
C LYS A 109 14.65 -9.41 23.91
N ILE A 110 13.38 -9.40 23.56
CA ILE A 110 12.30 -9.71 24.53
C ILE A 110 12.45 -11.10 25.14
N GLY A 111 13.07 -12.05 24.43
CA GLY A 111 13.36 -13.41 24.91
C GLY A 111 14.17 -13.47 26.20
N ASN A 112 14.93 -12.42 26.51
CA ASN A 112 15.72 -12.34 27.74
C ASN A 112 14.96 -11.71 28.92
N GLY A 113 13.78 -11.14 28.70
CA GLY A 113 12.92 -10.57 29.74
C GLY A 113 12.09 -11.63 30.48
N LYS A 114 11.63 -11.28 31.68
CA LYS A 114 10.79 -12.13 32.54
C LYS A 114 9.52 -12.59 31.83
N TRP A 115 8.85 -11.69 31.11
CA TRP A 115 7.62 -12.01 30.36
C TRP A 115 7.81 -13.19 29.40
N ALA A 116 8.86 -13.16 28.58
CA ALA A 116 9.12 -14.22 27.60
C ALA A 116 9.48 -15.54 28.30
N LYS A 117 10.34 -15.48 29.33
CA LYS A 117 10.73 -16.65 30.13
C LYS A 117 9.52 -17.31 30.79
N ASP A 118 8.61 -16.52 31.37
CA ASP A 118 7.39 -17.03 31.98
C ASP A 118 6.48 -17.69 30.94
N ARG A 119 6.31 -17.08 29.75
CA ARG A 119 5.52 -17.69 28.66
C ARG A 119 6.10 -19.02 28.21
N VAL A 120 7.40 -19.08 27.96
CA VAL A 120 8.09 -20.30 27.54
C VAL A 120 8.01 -21.38 28.62
N ALA A 121 8.15 -21.02 29.90
CA ALA A 121 7.98 -21.96 31.02
C ALA A 121 6.56 -22.55 31.10
N ASN A 122 5.56 -21.85 30.57
CA ASN A 122 4.18 -22.32 30.46
C ASN A 122 3.86 -22.95 29.09
N GLY A 123 4.87 -23.24 28.25
CA GLY A 123 4.70 -23.87 26.95
C GLY A 123 4.11 -22.96 25.86
N LEU A 124 4.15 -21.64 26.07
CA LEU A 124 3.66 -20.64 25.12
C LEU A 124 4.82 -20.03 24.33
N SER A 125 4.59 -19.67 23.06
CA SER A 125 5.55 -18.87 22.28
C SER A 125 5.69 -17.46 22.85
N ALA A 126 6.92 -16.94 22.82
CA ALA A 126 7.26 -15.55 23.17
C ALA A 126 7.77 -14.74 21.96
N ASP A 127 7.76 -15.32 20.76
CA ASP A 127 8.16 -14.68 19.52
C ASP A 127 6.96 -13.91 18.94
N VAL A 128 6.93 -12.60 19.17
CA VAL A 128 5.79 -11.76 18.80
C VAL A 128 5.66 -11.64 17.29
N VAL A 129 6.78 -11.65 16.55
CA VAL A 129 6.78 -11.58 15.08
C VAL A 129 6.09 -12.81 14.49
N ARG A 130 6.44 -14.01 14.97
CA ARG A 130 5.79 -15.26 14.52
C ARG A 130 4.33 -15.37 14.96
N LEU A 131 3.99 -14.89 16.16
CA LEU A 131 2.59 -14.83 16.62
C LEU A 131 1.75 -13.92 15.70
N ALA A 132 2.23 -12.71 15.41
CA ALA A 132 1.55 -11.76 14.53
C ALA A 132 1.41 -12.28 13.09
N ALA A 133 2.45 -12.93 12.56
CA ALA A 133 2.40 -13.58 11.25
C ALA A 133 1.33 -14.68 11.19
N ALA A 134 1.27 -15.55 12.20
CA ALA A 134 0.28 -16.62 12.29
C ALA A 134 -1.15 -16.07 12.39
N SER A 135 -1.35 -15.00 13.17
CA SER A 135 -2.64 -14.31 13.27
C SER A 135 -3.03 -13.67 11.94
N ALA A 136 -2.12 -12.99 11.25
CA ALA A 136 -2.37 -12.42 9.93
C ALA A 136 -2.85 -13.50 8.94
N GLN A 137 -2.14 -14.64 8.88
CA GLN A 137 -2.54 -15.79 8.07
C GLN A 137 -3.93 -16.32 8.45
N LYS A 138 -4.20 -16.48 9.75
CA LYS A 138 -5.46 -16.99 10.29
C LYS A 138 -6.67 -16.13 9.90
N TYR A 139 -6.50 -14.81 9.88
CA TYR A 139 -7.58 -13.85 9.58
C TYR A 139 -7.55 -13.32 8.13
N GLY A 140 -6.69 -13.89 7.28
CA GLY A 140 -6.72 -13.63 5.83
C GLY A 140 -6.14 -12.28 5.41
N ILE A 141 -5.34 -11.63 6.24
CA ILE A 141 -4.62 -10.39 5.90
C ILE A 141 -3.14 -10.69 5.63
N LYS A 142 -2.49 -9.88 4.79
CA LYS A 142 -1.07 -10.01 4.48
C LYS A 142 -0.20 -9.62 5.69
N PHE A 143 1.02 -10.15 5.77
CA PHE A 143 1.98 -9.82 6.82
C PHE A 143 3.24 -9.19 6.24
N GLY A 144 3.68 -8.08 6.84
CA GLY A 144 4.92 -7.38 6.50
C GLY A 144 5.76 -7.11 7.75
N ILE A 145 7.00 -6.72 7.56
CA ILE A 145 7.94 -6.48 8.65
C ILE A 145 8.62 -5.13 8.46
N TYR A 146 8.65 -4.36 9.55
CA TYR A 146 9.56 -3.23 9.71
C TYR A 146 10.79 -3.68 10.50
N LEU A 147 11.98 -3.30 10.01
CA LEU A 147 13.25 -3.54 10.67
C LEU A 147 14.11 -2.27 10.61
N SER A 148 14.14 -1.52 11.72
CA SER A 148 14.84 -0.23 11.79
C SER A 148 16.32 -0.35 11.38
N PRO A 149 16.77 0.40 10.36
CA PRO A 149 18.19 0.51 10.02
C PRO A 149 18.98 1.23 11.11
N TRP A 150 18.47 2.35 11.64
CA TRP A 150 19.07 3.02 12.80
C TRP A 150 18.85 2.21 14.07
N ASP A 151 19.88 2.06 14.89
CA ASP A 151 19.82 1.24 16.10
C ASP A 151 20.49 1.98 17.26
N ILE A 152 19.65 2.60 18.09
CA ILE A 152 20.04 3.33 19.29
C ILE A 152 20.82 2.42 20.24
N HIS A 153 20.52 1.11 20.30
CA HIS A 153 21.22 0.19 21.18
C HIS A 153 22.71 0.04 20.82
N ARG A 154 23.02 0.13 19.52
CA ARG A 154 24.38 -0.04 18.98
C ARG A 154 25.09 1.27 18.66
N ASP A 155 24.41 2.41 18.79
CA ASP A 155 24.93 3.74 18.47
C ASP A 155 25.75 4.36 19.63
N PRO A 156 27.07 4.61 19.45
CA PRO A 156 27.91 5.20 20.49
C PRO A 156 27.51 6.62 20.88
N ALA A 157 26.78 7.35 20.02
CA ALA A 157 26.29 8.70 20.32
C ALA A 157 25.08 8.72 21.26
N MET A 158 24.49 7.54 21.55
CA MET A 158 23.28 7.41 22.35
C MET A 158 23.61 6.81 23.73
N PRO A 159 23.63 7.57 24.84
CA PRO A 159 23.96 7.02 26.15
C PRO A 159 22.88 6.05 26.67
N LYS A 160 23.31 4.94 27.29
CA LYS A 160 22.44 3.87 27.80
C LYS A 160 22.75 3.52 29.27
N PRO A 161 22.68 4.50 30.18
CA PRO A 161 23.20 4.36 31.54
C PRO A 161 22.54 3.23 32.34
N ASN A 162 21.29 2.88 32.03
CA ASN A 162 20.56 1.82 32.73
C ASN A 162 21.00 0.40 32.33
N LEU A 163 21.78 0.26 31.25
CA LEU A 163 22.30 -1.03 30.78
C LEU A 163 23.76 -1.26 31.17
N THR A 164 24.47 -0.22 31.60
CA THR A 164 25.92 -0.29 31.89
C THR A 164 26.25 -1.38 32.91
N GLY A 165 27.19 -2.26 32.55
CA GLY A 165 27.62 -3.38 33.40
C GLY A 165 26.64 -4.56 33.48
N THR A 166 25.52 -4.51 32.75
CA THR A 166 24.63 -5.67 32.56
C THR A 166 25.08 -6.49 31.36
N ILE A 167 24.48 -7.68 31.16
CA ILE A 167 24.72 -8.48 29.96
C ILE A 167 24.20 -7.81 28.67
N TYR A 168 23.37 -6.78 28.80
CA TYR A 168 22.80 -6.01 27.71
C TYR A 168 23.67 -4.78 27.36
N ASP A 169 24.80 -4.58 28.04
CA ASP A 169 25.78 -3.55 27.71
C ASP A 169 26.60 -3.98 26.47
N GLU A 170 25.97 -3.91 25.30
CA GLU A 170 26.55 -4.46 24.07
C GLU A 170 27.56 -3.52 23.41
N PRO A 171 28.49 -4.07 22.59
CA PRO A 171 29.42 -3.27 21.82
C PRO A 171 28.71 -2.25 20.92
N GLN A 172 29.15 -1.00 21.00
CA GLN A 172 28.66 0.12 20.20
C GLN A 172 29.32 0.09 18.82
N ILE A 173 28.63 -0.51 17.84
CA ILE A 173 29.18 -0.81 16.51
C ILE A 173 28.46 -0.10 15.36
N PHE A 174 27.46 0.75 15.66
CA PHE A 174 26.79 1.53 14.64
C PHE A 174 27.62 2.76 14.28
N GLY A 175 27.83 2.99 13.00
CA GLY A 175 28.59 4.11 12.44
C GLY A 175 29.92 3.69 11.82
N ASP A 176 30.31 4.39 10.74
CA ASP A 176 31.46 4.06 9.89
C ASP A 176 32.81 4.13 10.62
N ASN A 177 32.86 4.86 11.73
CA ASN A 177 34.07 5.06 12.54
C ASN A 177 34.12 4.16 13.78
N THR A 178 33.21 3.19 13.91
CA THR A 178 33.20 2.25 15.04
C THR A 178 34.00 0.98 14.77
N THR A 179 34.35 0.25 15.83
CA THR A 179 35.00 -1.06 15.71
C THR A 179 33.93 -2.14 15.66
N GLY A 180 33.72 -2.74 14.49
CA GLY A 180 32.71 -3.79 14.27
C GLY A 180 32.13 -3.66 12.87
N ASP A 181 31.14 -4.49 12.57
CA ASP A 181 30.41 -4.45 11.30
C ASP A 181 28.90 -4.47 11.58
N TYR A 182 28.30 -3.28 11.63
CA TYR A 182 26.85 -3.15 11.79
C TYR A 182 26.11 -3.65 10.54
N ASN A 183 26.69 -3.54 9.34
CA ASN A 183 26.09 -4.10 8.13
C ASN A 183 25.97 -5.62 8.22
N ASP A 184 26.97 -6.31 8.78
CA ASP A 184 26.87 -7.75 9.03
C ASP A 184 25.82 -8.09 10.09
N LEU A 185 25.75 -7.33 11.20
CA LEU A 185 24.70 -7.49 12.19
C LEU A 185 23.31 -7.36 11.56
N TYR A 186 23.09 -6.26 10.82
CA TYR A 186 21.82 -5.98 10.16
C TYR A 186 21.49 -7.05 9.11
N ALA A 187 22.46 -7.46 8.28
CA ALA A 187 22.28 -8.52 7.29
C ALA A 187 21.87 -9.86 7.92
N ARG A 188 22.45 -10.22 9.08
CA ARG A 188 22.06 -11.44 9.80
C ARG A 188 20.65 -11.34 10.36
N GLN A 189 20.28 -10.22 10.98
CA GLN A 189 18.91 -9.98 11.46
C GLN A 189 17.90 -9.98 10.31
N LEU A 190 18.22 -9.28 9.22
CA LEU A 190 17.41 -9.26 8.00
C LEU A 190 17.20 -10.67 7.45
N THR A 191 18.27 -11.48 7.38
CA THR A 191 18.21 -12.88 6.94
C THR A 191 17.28 -13.72 7.81
N GLU A 192 17.30 -13.53 9.14
CA GLU A 192 16.40 -14.24 10.07
C GLU A 192 14.94 -13.87 9.80
N VAL A 193 14.62 -12.58 9.66
CA VAL A 193 13.22 -12.13 9.48
C VAL A 193 12.66 -12.50 8.10
N VAL A 194 13.45 -12.41 7.02
CA VAL A 194 12.97 -12.82 5.68
C VAL A 194 12.85 -14.34 5.53
N LYS A 195 13.53 -15.12 6.39
CA LYS A 195 13.44 -16.58 6.47
C LYS A 195 12.52 -17.07 7.60
N LEU A 196 11.70 -16.18 8.18
CA LEU A 196 10.77 -16.51 9.24
C LEU A 196 9.86 -17.67 8.83
N LYS A 197 9.64 -18.62 9.74
CA LYS A 197 8.79 -19.79 9.51
C LYS A 197 7.68 -19.84 10.55
N TYR A 198 6.52 -20.35 10.15
CA TYR A 198 5.50 -20.78 11.10
C TYR A 198 5.95 -22.00 11.90
N ASP A 199 5.24 -22.35 12.95
CA ASP A 199 5.53 -23.52 13.79
C ASP A 199 5.47 -24.85 13.02
N ASN A 200 4.71 -24.90 11.92
CA ASN A 200 4.65 -26.06 11.02
C ASN A 200 5.85 -26.14 10.04
N GLY A 201 6.82 -25.22 10.14
CA GLY A 201 8.03 -25.18 9.33
C GLY A 201 7.89 -24.53 7.94
N SER A 202 6.69 -24.13 7.54
CA SER A 202 6.47 -23.40 6.28
C SER A 202 6.92 -21.94 6.40
N GLN A 203 7.44 -21.40 5.28
CA GLN A 203 7.91 -20.02 5.20
C GLN A 203 6.74 -19.04 5.39
N VAL A 204 6.93 -18.01 6.21
CA VAL A 204 6.02 -16.87 6.29
C VAL A 204 6.18 -16.05 5.01
N PRO A 205 5.12 -15.87 4.19
CA PRO A 205 5.18 -14.98 3.05
C PRO A 205 5.10 -13.53 3.52
N LEU A 206 6.04 -12.70 3.09
CA LEU A 206 6.05 -11.27 3.39
C LEU A 206 5.53 -10.51 2.17
N PHE A 207 4.54 -9.62 2.36
CA PHE A 207 4.11 -8.73 1.28
C PHE A 207 4.96 -7.47 1.20
N GLU A 208 5.55 -7.05 2.32
CA GLU A 208 6.33 -5.82 2.40
C GLU A 208 7.41 -5.88 3.49
N LEU A 209 8.59 -5.34 3.16
CA LEU A 209 9.67 -5.00 4.08
C LEU A 209 9.83 -3.48 4.12
N TRP A 210 9.63 -2.91 5.30
CA TRP A 210 9.67 -1.46 5.53
C TRP A 210 11.04 -1.06 6.08
N LEU A 211 11.80 -0.30 5.29
CA LEU A 211 13.19 0.08 5.55
C LEU A 211 13.27 1.59 5.80
N ASP A 212 13.22 1.97 7.07
CA ASP A 212 13.18 3.37 7.52
C ASP A 212 14.38 4.21 7.06
N GLY A 213 14.14 5.50 6.81
CA GLY A 213 15.19 6.49 6.59
C GLY A 213 15.50 7.36 7.82
N ALA A 214 14.70 7.29 8.88
CA ALA A 214 14.83 8.13 10.06
C ALA A 214 16.09 7.79 10.88
N SER A 215 16.80 8.82 11.29
CA SER A 215 17.82 8.73 12.33
C SER A 215 17.82 9.99 13.19
N GLY A 216 17.81 9.79 14.50
CA GLY A 216 17.95 10.84 15.50
C GLY A 216 19.38 11.15 15.90
N SER A 217 20.35 10.64 15.16
CA SER A 217 21.77 10.64 15.49
C SER A 217 22.59 11.35 14.42
N ASP A 218 23.67 12.01 14.83
CA ASP A 218 24.70 12.52 13.92
C ASP A 218 25.70 11.41 13.52
N THR A 219 25.56 10.19 14.06
CA THR A 219 26.41 9.06 13.70
C THR A 219 26.12 8.63 12.27
N VAL A 220 27.09 8.82 11.38
CA VAL A 220 27.00 8.39 9.97
C VAL A 220 27.24 6.89 9.86
N GLN A 221 26.26 6.16 9.34
CA GLN A 221 26.35 4.75 8.96
C GLN A 221 26.11 4.63 7.45
N THR A 222 27.13 4.19 6.72
CA THR A 222 27.01 3.78 5.33
C THR A 222 26.46 2.36 5.30
N PHE A 223 25.22 2.20 4.82
CA PHE A 223 24.55 0.91 4.75
C PHE A 223 24.87 0.17 3.44
N ASP A 224 25.06 -1.15 3.52
CA ASP A 224 25.22 -2.03 2.36
C ASP A 224 23.85 -2.41 1.78
N TRP A 225 23.16 -1.42 1.21
CA TRP A 225 21.82 -1.61 0.65
C TRP A 225 21.78 -2.63 -0.49
N ALA A 226 22.87 -2.77 -1.25
CA ALA A 226 22.95 -3.80 -2.28
C ALA A 226 22.82 -5.20 -1.65
N ARG A 227 23.63 -5.50 -0.63
CA ARG A 227 23.53 -6.77 0.10
C ARG A 227 22.16 -6.98 0.74
N PHE A 228 21.56 -5.94 1.32
CA PHE A 228 20.25 -6.06 1.97
C PHE A 228 19.14 -6.36 0.97
N ARG A 229 19.14 -5.68 -0.19
CA ARG A 229 18.19 -5.97 -1.27
C ARG A 229 18.37 -7.37 -1.83
N ASP A 230 19.60 -7.84 -1.99
CA ASP A 230 19.86 -9.21 -2.46
C ASP A 230 19.30 -10.25 -1.47
N ILE A 231 19.54 -10.08 -0.16
CA ILE A 231 18.98 -10.94 0.89
C ILE A 231 17.45 -10.98 0.81
N ILE A 232 16.78 -9.83 0.68
CA ILE A 232 15.31 -9.79 0.60
C ILE A 232 14.84 -10.47 -0.69
N ARG A 233 15.42 -10.16 -1.85
CA ARG A 233 14.98 -10.74 -3.13
C ARG A 233 15.18 -12.25 -3.22
N GLU A 234 16.28 -12.77 -2.70
CA GLU A 234 16.55 -14.20 -2.72
C GLU A 234 15.54 -15.00 -1.90
N ASN A 235 15.01 -14.42 -0.81
CA ASN A 235 14.18 -15.14 0.15
C ASN A 235 12.69 -14.78 0.07
N GLN A 236 12.37 -13.58 -0.38
CA GLN A 236 11.02 -13.02 -0.49
C GLN A 236 10.88 -12.24 -1.82
N PRO A 237 10.92 -12.94 -2.97
CA PRO A 237 10.95 -12.29 -4.29
C PRO A 237 9.69 -11.48 -4.62
N ASP A 238 8.60 -11.72 -3.89
CA ASP A 238 7.31 -11.03 -4.05
C ASP A 238 7.06 -9.93 -3.01
N ALA A 239 7.95 -9.76 -2.02
CA ALA A 239 7.83 -8.68 -1.07
C ALA A 239 8.21 -7.34 -1.72
N VAL A 240 7.37 -6.32 -1.51
CA VAL A 240 7.71 -4.93 -1.80
C VAL A 240 8.77 -4.47 -0.79
N MET A 241 9.83 -3.84 -1.28
CA MET A 241 10.75 -3.10 -0.44
C MET A 241 10.32 -1.64 -0.44
N TRP A 242 9.84 -1.19 0.70
CA TRP A 242 9.45 0.18 0.92
C TRP A 242 10.59 0.98 1.54
N GLY A 243 10.68 2.24 1.15
CA GLY A 243 11.42 3.26 1.90
C GLY A 243 12.35 4.06 1.02
N HIS A 244 13.13 4.94 1.65
CA HIS A 244 14.10 5.73 0.91
C HIS A 244 15.08 4.84 0.11
N GLN A 245 15.38 3.65 0.66
CA GLN A 245 16.34 2.68 0.16
C GLN A 245 15.69 1.37 -0.33
N GLY A 246 14.35 1.30 -0.33
CA GLY A 246 13.54 0.19 -0.83
C GLY A 246 13.04 0.42 -2.26
N VAL A 247 13.41 -0.45 -3.21
CA VAL A 247 13.29 -0.20 -4.67
C VAL A 247 11.89 -0.31 -5.27
N ASP A 248 10.87 -0.70 -4.51
CA ASP A 248 9.53 -0.99 -5.05
C ASP A 248 8.48 0.05 -4.71
N ALA A 249 8.58 0.73 -3.57
CA ALA A 249 7.62 1.74 -3.13
C ALA A 249 8.37 2.87 -2.40
N ARG A 250 7.81 4.08 -2.45
CA ARG A 250 8.41 5.27 -1.84
C ARG A 250 7.51 5.84 -0.75
N TRP A 251 8.14 6.50 0.21
CA TRP A 251 7.45 7.41 1.13
C TRP A 251 6.74 8.53 0.38
N VAL A 252 5.52 8.89 0.80
CA VAL A 252 4.76 10.00 0.21
C VAL A 252 5.33 11.37 0.57
N GLY A 253 6.12 11.49 1.63
CA GLY A 253 6.74 12.76 2.05
C GLY A 253 6.10 13.43 3.27
N ASN A 254 5.17 12.76 3.95
CA ASN A 254 4.60 13.16 5.24
C ASN A 254 4.09 11.92 6.00
N GLU A 255 3.82 12.07 7.30
CA GLU A 255 3.30 11.02 8.19
C GLU A 255 1.84 11.31 8.64
N ASP A 256 1.12 12.12 7.85
CA ASP A 256 -0.23 12.60 8.14
C ASP A 256 -1.28 11.94 7.21
N GLY A 257 -0.88 10.97 6.38
CA GLY A 257 -1.81 10.22 5.54
C GLY A 257 -2.49 11.04 4.45
N TYR A 258 -1.71 11.81 3.68
CA TYR A 258 -2.23 12.50 2.50
C TYR A 258 -1.21 12.61 1.35
N THR A 259 -1.71 12.78 0.13
CA THR A 259 -0.91 13.19 -1.04
C THR A 259 -1.57 14.33 -1.80
N VAL A 260 -0.85 14.99 -2.71
CA VAL A 260 -1.41 16.00 -3.63
C VAL A 260 -2.37 15.38 -4.65
N SER A 261 -3.15 16.23 -5.33
CA SER A 261 -4.11 15.78 -6.34
C SER A 261 -3.45 15.15 -7.56
N THR A 262 -2.21 15.49 -7.92
CA THR A 262 -1.48 14.86 -9.03
C THR A 262 -0.47 13.88 -8.47
N ASN A 263 -0.57 12.60 -8.81
CA ASN A 263 0.38 11.57 -8.39
C ASN A 263 0.79 10.67 -9.57
N TRP A 264 2.09 10.57 -9.80
CA TRP A 264 2.74 9.66 -10.72
C TRP A 264 3.40 8.53 -9.93
N HIS A 265 3.21 7.31 -10.40
CA HIS A 265 3.79 6.10 -9.80
C HIS A 265 5.26 5.90 -10.15
N THR A 266 5.87 6.86 -10.86
CA THR A 266 7.25 6.78 -11.32
C THR A 266 8.14 7.84 -10.69
N ILE A 267 9.44 7.56 -10.61
CA ILE A 267 10.50 8.51 -10.21
C ILE A 267 11.70 8.42 -11.16
N SER A 268 12.57 9.44 -11.17
CA SER A 268 13.77 9.48 -12.05
C SER A 268 15.10 9.44 -11.29
N ARG A 269 15.11 8.79 -10.13
CA ARG A 269 16.33 8.59 -9.35
C ARG A 269 16.44 7.16 -8.84
N THR A 270 17.68 6.68 -8.69
CA THR A 270 17.96 5.53 -7.84
C THR A 270 17.99 5.98 -6.39
N GLN A 271 17.96 5.00 -5.50
CA GLN A 271 17.86 5.27 -4.06
C GLN A 271 19.18 5.64 -3.41
N ASP A 272 20.28 5.40 -4.14
CA ASP A 272 21.64 5.83 -3.78
C ASP A 272 21.94 7.28 -4.22
N GLN A 273 20.96 8.00 -4.80
CA GLN A 273 21.08 9.41 -5.22
C GLN A 273 20.40 10.36 -4.22
N THR A 274 20.62 11.67 -4.38
CA THR A 274 20.01 12.71 -3.54
C THR A 274 18.50 12.54 -3.40
N HIS A 275 17.99 12.82 -2.21
CA HIS A 275 16.60 12.57 -1.83
C HIS A 275 15.67 13.53 -2.57
N TYR A 276 14.46 13.05 -2.87
CA TYR A 276 13.35 13.97 -3.10
C TYR A 276 12.80 14.44 -1.77
N GLU A 277 12.26 15.65 -1.76
CA GLU A 277 11.67 16.24 -0.57
C GLU A 277 10.27 16.80 -0.89
N GLY A 278 9.43 16.85 0.14
CA GLY A 278 8.12 17.48 0.07
C GLY A 278 7.24 17.01 -1.10
N GLU A 279 6.81 17.96 -1.93
CA GLU A 279 5.85 17.73 -3.01
C GLU A 279 6.36 16.81 -4.13
N GLU A 280 7.69 16.67 -4.30
CA GLU A 280 8.23 15.74 -5.30
C GLU A 280 7.96 14.27 -4.93
N LEU A 281 7.99 13.94 -3.64
CA LEU A 281 7.60 12.61 -3.16
C LEU A 281 6.10 12.36 -3.34
N GLN A 282 5.27 13.38 -3.09
CA GLN A 282 3.83 13.30 -3.25
C GLN A 282 3.44 13.18 -4.73
N THR A 283 4.02 14.03 -5.59
CA THR A 283 3.67 14.10 -7.01
C THR A 283 4.30 12.98 -7.83
N GLY A 284 5.51 12.53 -7.46
CA GLY A 284 6.33 11.69 -8.33
C GLY A 284 6.76 12.44 -9.60
N VAL A 285 7.42 11.71 -10.50
CA VAL A 285 7.93 12.24 -11.76
C VAL A 285 7.18 11.59 -12.90
N ARG A 286 6.49 12.40 -13.70
CA ARG A 286 5.90 11.98 -14.97
C ARG A 286 6.99 11.41 -15.87
N ASP A 287 6.73 10.27 -16.50
CA ASP A 287 7.68 9.56 -17.38
C ASP A 287 8.98 9.16 -16.67
N GLY A 288 8.90 8.90 -15.36
CA GLY A 288 10.04 8.53 -14.56
C GLY A 288 10.67 7.18 -14.96
N LEU A 289 11.94 7.02 -14.63
CA LEU A 289 12.77 5.87 -14.99
C LEU A 289 12.50 4.61 -14.16
N TYR A 290 11.81 4.72 -13.04
CA TYR A 290 11.49 3.59 -12.15
C TYR A 290 10.04 3.66 -11.72
N TRP A 291 9.33 2.53 -11.74
CA TRP A 291 8.01 2.42 -11.12
C TRP A 291 8.20 2.22 -9.62
N THR A 292 7.86 3.24 -8.83
CA THR A 292 8.00 3.28 -7.37
C THR A 292 6.83 4.10 -6.81
N PRO A 293 5.61 3.52 -6.75
CA PRO A 293 4.43 4.22 -6.26
C PRO A 293 4.62 4.73 -4.84
N ALA A 294 3.89 5.80 -4.49
CA ALA A 294 3.90 6.32 -3.13
C ALA A 294 2.99 5.49 -2.22
N GLU A 295 3.40 5.36 -0.97
CA GLU A 295 2.59 4.95 0.17
C GLU A 295 2.51 6.11 1.15
N ALA A 296 1.31 6.39 1.63
CA ALA A 296 1.08 7.36 2.68
C ALA A 296 0.91 6.64 4.01
N ASP A 297 1.96 6.71 4.82
CA ASP A 297 1.96 6.28 6.21
C ASP A 297 1.31 7.35 7.10
N ALA A 298 0.57 6.88 8.09
CA ALA A 298 -0.25 7.72 8.96
C ALA A 298 -0.45 7.08 10.32
N ARG A 299 -0.78 7.89 11.32
CA ARG A 299 -1.06 7.44 12.68
C ARG A 299 -2.55 7.54 12.99
N ILE A 300 -3.16 6.51 13.57
CA ILE A 300 -4.52 6.65 14.13
C ILE A 300 -4.53 7.57 15.35
N ARG A 301 -3.42 7.67 16.07
CA ARG A 301 -3.20 8.55 17.24
C ARG A 301 -2.21 9.67 16.89
N ASP A 302 -1.74 10.42 17.88
CA ASP A 302 -0.76 11.50 17.64
C ASP A 302 0.65 10.91 17.51
N GLY A 303 0.98 9.91 18.34
CA GLY A 303 2.19 9.10 18.24
C GLY A 303 2.03 7.84 17.40
N TRP A 304 3.17 7.22 17.09
CA TRP A 304 3.27 5.88 16.52
C TRP A 304 3.09 4.82 17.61
N PHE A 305 3.67 5.00 18.80
CA PHE A 305 3.42 4.09 19.91
C PHE A 305 2.17 4.50 20.69
N TRP A 306 1.59 3.54 21.41
CA TRP A 306 0.42 3.84 22.22
C TRP A 306 0.80 4.68 23.44
N HIS A 307 0.10 5.81 23.60
CA HIS A 307 0.17 6.67 24.77
C HIS A 307 -1.21 6.83 25.42
N ALA A 308 -1.28 6.64 26.74
CA ALA A 308 -2.53 6.73 27.51
C ALA A 308 -3.22 8.11 27.42
N SER A 309 -2.44 9.16 27.17
CA SER A 309 -2.92 10.55 27.03
C SER A 309 -3.57 10.84 25.68
N GLU A 310 -3.36 9.99 24.68
CA GLU A 310 -3.81 10.24 23.31
C GLU A 310 -5.19 9.66 23.03
N LYS A 311 -5.80 10.12 21.94
CA LYS A 311 -7.08 9.62 21.45
C LYS A 311 -6.98 9.27 19.97
N PRO A 312 -7.72 8.23 19.51
CA PRO A 312 -7.77 7.91 18.10
C PRO A 312 -8.48 9.01 17.32
N LYS A 313 -8.08 9.17 16.06
CA LYS A 313 -8.74 10.03 15.07
C LYS A 313 -10.18 9.56 14.85
N SER A 314 -11.06 10.51 14.55
CA SER A 314 -12.48 10.24 14.29
C SER A 314 -12.68 9.53 12.94
N PRO A 315 -13.84 8.87 12.73
CA PRO A 315 -14.17 8.24 11.46
C PRO A 315 -14.11 9.21 10.26
N ASP A 316 -14.53 10.47 10.45
CA ASP A 316 -14.46 11.50 9.41
C ASP A 316 -13.01 11.87 9.03
N ALA A 317 -12.11 11.91 10.02
CA ALA A 317 -10.69 12.15 9.76
C ALA A 317 -10.06 10.98 8.98
N LEU A 318 -10.40 9.75 9.35
CA LEU A 318 -9.95 8.55 8.64
C LEU A 318 -10.52 8.47 7.22
N MET A 319 -11.78 8.87 7.03
CA MET A 319 -12.40 8.97 5.71
C MET A 319 -11.73 10.03 4.84
N LYS A 320 -11.35 11.17 5.41
CA LYS A 320 -10.55 12.19 4.72
C LYS A 320 -9.21 11.63 4.26
N MET A 321 -8.47 10.95 5.13
CA MET A 321 -7.20 10.30 4.79
C MET A 321 -7.37 9.28 3.65
N TYR A 322 -8.39 8.42 3.71
CA TYR A 322 -8.68 7.45 2.65
C TYR A 322 -8.93 8.13 1.30
N MET A 323 -9.69 9.24 1.28
CA MET A 323 -9.94 10.00 0.05
C MET A 323 -8.71 10.76 -0.45
N GLU A 324 -7.83 11.21 0.46
CA GLU A 324 -6.59 11.92 0.14
C GLU A 324 -5.42 10.97 -0.17
N CYS A 325 -5.59 9.66 0.02
CA CYS A 325 -4.62 8.62 -0.32
C CYS A 325 -5.19 7.69 -1.40
N VAL A 326 -6.03 6.72 -1.03
CA VAL A 326 -6.58 5.71 -1.95
C VAL A 326 -7.40 6.37 -3.06
N GLY A 327 -8.17 7.41 -2.72
CA GLY A 327 -8.87 8.25 -3.70
C GLY A 327 -7.96 9.03 -4.65
N ARG A 328 -6.65 9.07 -4.36
CA ARG A 328 -5.61 9.73 -5.15
C ARG A 328 -4.52 8.78 -5.65
N SER A 329 -4.84 7.49 -5.76
CA SER A 329 -3.94 6.46 -6.29
C SER A 329 -2.68 6.29 -5.43
N VAL A 330 -2.84 6.30 -4.10
CA VAL A 330 -1.76 6.08 -3.13
C VAL A 330 -2.27 5.13 -2.05
N SER A 331 -1.50 4.12 -1.70
CA SER A 331 -1.85 3.22 -0.60
C SER A 331 -1.84 3.97 0.73
N LEU A 332 -2.79 3.68 1.62
CA LEU A 332 -2.84 4.19 2.98
C LEU A 332 -2.35 3.10 3.94
N LEU A 333 -1.20 3.37 4.57
CA LEU A 333 -0.68 2.58 5.68
C LEU A 333 -1.04 3.29 6.99
N LEU A 334 -1.99 2.75 7.75
CA LEU A 334 -2.46 3.37 8.98
C LEU A 334 -1.96 2.59 10.20
N ASP A 335 -1.16 3.25 11.04
CA ASP A 335 -0.69 2.70 12.30
C ASP A 335 -1.81 2.59 13.35
N VAL A 336 -1.83 1.45 14.06
CA VAL A 336 -2.82 1.11 15.08
C VAL A 336 -2.11 0.44 16.28
N PRO A 337 -1.58 1.20 17.24
CA PRO A 337 -0.64 0.66 18.20
C PRO A 337 -1.34 -0.06 19.37
N PRO A 338 -0.90 -1.30 19.72
CA PRO A 338 -1.33 -1.97 20.93
C PRO A 338 -0.90 -1.21 22.19
N ASP A 339 -1.76 -1.26 23.21
CA ASP A 339 -1.50 -0.66 24.51
C ASP A 339 -0.57 -1.51 25.39
N THR A 340 -0.34 -1.08 26.64
CA THR A 340 0.53 -1.79 27.60
C THR A 340 0.01 -3.18 28.02
N THR A 341 -1.25 -3.52 27.73
CA THR A 341 -1.72 -4.91 27.91
C THR A 341 -1.27 -5.82 26.77
N GLY A 342 -0.89 -5.25 25.62
CA GLY A 342 -0.56 -5.98 24.38
C GLY A 342 -1.79 -6.20 23.49
N GLN A 343 -2.84 -5.40 23.64
CA GLN A 343 -4.04 -5.43 22.80
C GLN A 343 -4.24 -4.08 22.12
N ILE A 344 -4.84 -4.06 20.93
CA ILE A 344 -5.29 -2.79 20.35
C ILE A 344 -6.41 -2.24 21.25
N ALA A 345 -6.30 -0.96 21.62
CA ALA A 345 -7.28 -0.32 22.49
C ALA A 345 -8.70 -0.40 21.89
N LYS A 346 -9.68 -0.66 22.75
CA LYS A 346 -11.09 -0.80 22.35
C LYS A 346 -11.61 0.42 21.58
N GLU A 347 -11.23 1.61 22.02
CA GLU A 347 -11.59 2.89 21.39
C GLU A 347 -11.08 2.98 19.95
N ASP A 348 -9.89 2.45 19.67
CA ASP A 348 -9.25 2.51 18.35
C ASP A 348 -9.98 1.57 17.38
N LEU A 349 -10.27 0.34 17.82
CA LEU A 349 -11.09 -0.60 17.06
C LEU A 349 -12.50 -0.05 16.81
N GLU A 350 -13.12 0.64 17.79
CA GLU A 350 -14.43 1.26 17.62
C GLU A 350 -14.42 2.38 16.57
N MET A 351 -13.38 3.21 16.52
CA MET A 351 -13.24 4.23 15.48
C MET A 351 -13.03 3.60 14.10
N LEU A 352 -12.21 2.55 14.01
CA LEU A 352 -11.97 1.81 12.77
C LEU A 352 -13.24 1.14 12.23
N GLN A 353 -14.07 0.56 13.10
CA GLN A 353 -15.36 -0.03 12.71
C GLN A 353 -16.37 1.02 12.21
N GLN A 354 -16.41 2.18 12.87
CA GLN A 354 -17.25 3.29 12.41
C GLN A 354 -16.77 3.85 11.07
N PHE A 355 -15.45 4.01 10.90
CA PHE A 355 -14.85 4.40 9.62
C PHE A 355 -15.19 3.39 8.52
N LYS A 356 -15.01 2.09 8.76
CA LYS A 356 -15.42 1.06 7.80
C LYS A 356 -16.89 1.19 7.41
N LYS A 357 -17.79 1.35 8.38
CA LYS A 357 -19.22 1.52 8.10
C LYS A 357 -19.49 2.73 7.21
N GLN A 358 -18.82 3.86 7.49
CA GLN A 358 -18.93 5.07 6.68
C GLN A 358 -18.37 4.89 5.26
N ARG A 359 -17.18 4.30 5.14
CA ARG A 359 -16.53 4.00 3.86
C ARG A 359 -17.37 3.05 3.02
N ASP A 360 -17.85 1.95 3.60
CA ASP A 360 -18.65 0.95 2.91
C ASP A 360 -20.03 1.53 2.50
N ALA A 361 -20.66 2.35 3.34
CA ALA A 361 -21.89 3.07 2.98
C ALA A 361 -21.67 4.06 1.83
N PHE A 362 -20.47 4.64 1.73
CA PHE A 362 -20.08 5.51 0.63
C PHE A 362 -19.79 4.72 -0.66
N LEU A 363 -19.06 3.60 -0.59
CA LEU A 363 -18.61 2.85 -1.78
C LEU A 363 -19.67 1.90 -2.34
N ASN A 364 -20.53 1.31 -1.50
CA ASN A 364 -21.49 0.26 -1.90
C ASN A 364 -22.81 0.83 -2.46
N ARG A 365 -22.70 1.76 -3.40
CA ARG A 365 -23.82 2.39 -4.10
C ARG A 365 -23.51 2.62 -5.60
N PRO A 366 -22.95 1.61 -6.31
CA PRO A 366 -22.67 1.74 -7.73
C PRO A 366 -23.97 1.87 -8.52
N LEU A 367 -23.95 2.74 -9.54
CA LEU A 367 -25.04 2.98 -10.46
C LEU A 367 -24.83 2.34 -11.82
N LEU A 368 -23.57 2.07 -12.18
CA LEU A 368 -23.22 1.56 -13.50
C LEU A 368 -23.20 0.04 -13.47
N THR A 369 -23.84 -0.57 -14.45
CA THR A 369 -23.95 -2.02 -14.60
C THR A 369 -23.41 -2.48 -15.97
N PRO A 370 -22.95 -3.75 -16.10
CA PRO A 370 -22.33 -4.23 -17.33
C PRO A 370 -23.23 -4.19 -18.59
N ASP A 371 -24.55 -4.09 -18.42
CA ASP A 371 -25.55 -4.07 -19.49
C ASP A 371 -25.84 -2.66 -20.04
N LEU A 372 -25.28 -1.61 -19.43
CA LEU A 372 -25.45 -0.24 -19.92
C LEU A 372 -24.78 -0.05 -21.29
N ASN A 373 -25.36 0.84 -22.09
CA ASN A 373 -24.81 1.18 -23.39
C ASN A 373 -23.62 2.13 -23.24
N VAL A 374 -22.47 1.74 -23.78
CA VAL A 374 -21.26 2.56 -23.77
C VAL A 374 -20.80 2.80 -25.21
N SER A 375 -20.59 4.08 -25.55
CA SER A 375 -20.01 4.49 -26.83
C SER A 375 -18.66 5.15 -26.61
N ALA A 376 -17.82 5.20 -27.65
CA ALA A 376 -16.53 5.86 -27.58
C ALA A 376 -16.15 6.51 -28.91
N SER A 377 -15.29 7.53 -28.85
CA SER A 377 -14.77 8.22 -30.04
C SER A 377 -13.95 7.28 -30.94
N SER A 378 -13.34 6.25 -30.36
CA SER A 378 -12.52 5.26 -31.06
C SER A 378 -12.42 3.98 -30.25
N VAL A 379 -12.19 2.86 -30.95
CA VAL A 379 -12.00 1.53 -30.38
C VAL A 379 -10.89 0.84 -31.16
N ARG A 380 -9.88 0.34 -30.46
CA ARG A 380 -8.74 -0.36 -31.06
C ARG A 380 -9.20 -1.53 -31.91
N GLY A 381 -8.75 -1.59 -33.17
CA GLY A 381 -9.15 -2.67 -34.08
C GLY A 381 -10.59 -2.55 -34.59
N GLY A 382 -11.21 -1.37 -34.45
CA GLY A 382 -12.51 -1.02 -34.99
C GLY A 382 -13.67 -1.12 -33.98
N GLN A 383 -14.78 -0.46 -34.32
CA GLN A 383 -15.93 -0.24 -33.43
C GLN A 383 -16.62 -1.52 -32.91
N ASN A 384 -16.43 -2.65 -33.58
CA ASN A 384 -17.01 -3.93 -33.18
C ASN A 384 -16.00 -4.82 -32.40
N ASN A 385 -14.81 -4.32 -32.08
CA ASN A 385 -13.83 -5.08 -31.32
C ASN A 385 -14.20 -5.14 -29.85
N MET A 386 -14.58 -6.33 -29.38
CA MET A 386 -14.95 -6.56 -27.98
C MET A 386 -13.72 -6.63 -27.04
N GLN A 387 -12.53 -6.95 -27.55
CA GLN A 387 -11.34 -7.09 -26.71
C GLN A 387 -10.91 -5.76 -26.06
N PHE A 388 -11.13 -4.63 -26.75
CA PHE A 388 -10.77 -3.29 -26.29
C PHE A 388 -11.98 -2.34 -26.30
N GLY A 389 -13.18 -2.92 -26.30
CA GLY A 389 -14.44 -2.20 -26.43
C GLY A 389 -14.71 -1.28 -25.23
N PRO A 390 -15.56 -0.25 -25.42
CA PRO A 390 -15.85 0.71 -24.36
C PRO A 390 -16.64 0.09 -23.19
N ALA A 391 -17.40 -0.98 -23.42
CA ALA A 391 -18.15 -1.67 -22.37
C ALA A 391 -17.25 -2.37 -21.33
N ASN A 392 -15.97 -2.64 -21.66
CA ASN A 392 -15.02 -3.25 -20.74
C ASN A 392 -14.78 -2.41 -19.48
N VAL A 393 -15.09 -1.10 -19.50
CA VAL A 393 -14.94 -0.25 -18.31
C VAL A 393 -15.99 -0.56 -17.22
N LEU A 394 -16.97 -1.41 -17.50
CA LEU A 394 -18.10 -1.74 -16.64
C LEU A 394 -18.16 -3.23 -16.25
N ASP A 395 -17.20 -4.07 -16.65
CA ASP A 395 -17.31 -5.54 -16.55
C ASP A 395 -16.68 -6.15 -15.29
N ASP A 396 -16.17 -5.32 -14.39
CA ASP A 396 -15.45 -5.68 -13.16
C ASP A 396 -14.23 -6.59 -13.35
N ASN A 397 -13.69 -6.71 -14.58
CA ASN A 397 -12.54 -7.54 -14.88
C ASN A 397 -11.26 -6.69 -14.97
N THR A 398 -10.23 -7.08 -14.22
CA THR A 398 -8.96 -6.33 -14.16
C THR A 398 -8.09 -6.50 -15.41
N ASP A 399 -8.38 -7.51 -16.23
CA ASP A 399 -7.61 -7.84 -17.43
C ASP A 399 -8.20 -7.23 -18.71
N THR A 400 -9.41 -6.68 -18.64
CA THR A 400 -10.08 -5.98 -19.74
C THR A 400 -10.01 -4.47 -19.53
N TYR A 401 -10.06 -3.73 -20.63
CA TYR A 401 -10.01 -2.28 -20.63
C TYR A 401 -10.51 -1.74 -21.96
N TRP A 402 -10.93 -0.48 -21.97
CA TRP A 402 -11.12 0.29 -23.20
C TRP A 402 -9.79 0.85 -23.68
N ALA A 403 -9.54 0.73 -24.98
CA ALA A 403 -8.40 1.36 -25.64
C ALA A 403 -8.77 1.87 -27.04
N MET A 404 -8.11 2.93 -27.46
CA MET A 404 -8.21 3.49 -28.82
C MET A 404 -7.09 2.95 -29.72
N ASP A 405 -7.04 3.36 -30.98
CA ASP A 405 -5.94 3.01 -31.88
C ASP A 405 -4.61 3.64 -31.43
N ASP A 406 -3.50 3.10 -31.94
CA ASP A 406 -2.18 3.61 -31.63
C ASP A 406 -2.03 5.10 -31.99
N ASN A 407 -1.33 5.85 -31.14
CA ASN A 407 -1.12 7.30 -31.23
C ASN A 407 -2.35 8.18 -30.97
N GLN A 408 -3.53 7.60 -30.71
CA GLN A 408 -4.69 8.37 -30.25
C GLN A 408 -4.56 8.60 -28.74
N THR A 409 -4.10 9.79 -28.36
CA THR A 409 -3.85 10.17 -26.95
C THR A 409 -4.95 11.03 -26.34
N THR A 410 -5.97 11.38 -27.11
CA THR A 410 -7.15 12.12 -26.68
C THR A 410 -8.40 11.49 -27.28
N GLY A 411 -9.50 11.49 -26.53
CA GLY A 411 -10.75 10.88 -26.96
C GLY A 411 -11.76 10.85 -25.82
N PHE A 412 -12.88 10.18 -26.02
CA PHE A 412 -13.90 10.07 -24.98
C PHE A 412 -14.60 8.71 -25.02
N LEU A 413 -15.19 8.35 -23.88
CA LEU A 413 -16.25 7.36 -23.78
C LEU A 413 -17.48 7.99 -23.12
N GLU A 414 -18.65 7.53 -23.51
CA GLU A 414 -19.96 7.95 -22.99
C GLU A 414 -20.73 6.75 -22.51
N ILE A 415 -21.24 6.82 -21.28
CA ILE A 415 -22.04 5.79 -20.64
C ILE A 415 -23.45 6.34 -20.52
N HIS A 416 -24.40 5.63 -21.13
CA HIS A 416 -25.82 5.99 -21.12
C HIS A 416 -26.54 5.15 -20.07
N LEU A 417 -27.12 5.80 -19.07
CA LEU A 417 -27.86 5.15 -17.99
C LEU A 417 -29.30 4.84 -18.44
N ASP A 418 -29.94 3.87 -17.80
CA ASP A 418 -31.34 3.45 -18.07
C ASP A 418 -32.39 4.43 -17.49
N GLY A 419 -31.96 5.56 -16.95
CA GLY A 419 -32.79 6.56 -16.30
C GLY A 419 -31.97 7.74 -15.81
N VAL A 420 -32.64 8.70 -15.16
CA VAL A 420 -31.96 9.83 -14.49
C VAL A 420 -31.63 9.42 -13.06
N TYR A 421 -30.37 9.62 -12.69
CA TYR A 421 -29.83 9.30 -11.37
C TYR A 421 -29.16 10.52 -10.75
N SER A 422 -29.19 10.58 -9.41
CA SER A 422 -28.39 11.51 -8.64
C SER A 422 -26.98 10.92 -8.48
N ILE A 423 -25.99 11.53 -9.13
CA ILE A 423 -24.58 11.14 -9.09
C ILE A 423 -23.87 11.93 -7.99
N ASP A 424 -23.20 11.22 -7.08
CA ASP A 424 -22.49 11.79 -5.93
C ASP A 424 -20.99 11.61 -5.99
N ALA A 425 -20.49 10.58 -6.69
CA ALA A 425 -19.07 10.38 -6.88
C ALA A 425 -18.77 9.61 -8.17
N ILE A 426 -17.54 9.75 -8.66
CA ILE A 426 -17.01 9.00 -9.79
C ILE A 426 -15.72 8.29 -9.36
N ILE A 427 -15.59 7.01 -9.72
CA ILE A 427 -14.36 6.23 -9.55
C ILE A 427 -13.79 5.89 -10.92
N LEU A 428 -12.50 6.12 -11.13
CA LEU A 428 -11.80 5.84 -12.38
C LEU A 428 -10.55 5.01 -12.12
N GLN A 429 -10.24 4.08 -13.02
CA GLN A 429 -9.00 3.28 -12.99
C GLN A 429 -8.36 3.18 -14.37
N GLU A 430 -7.04 3.38 -14.45
CA GLU A 430 -6.24 2.97 -15.62
C GLU A 430 -5.85 1.50 -15.51
N HIS A 431 -5.65 0.84 -16.66
CA HIS A 431 -5.02 -0.47 -16.70
C HIS A 431 -3.50 -0.33 -16.54
N ILE A 432 -3.06 -0.10 -15.30
CA ILE A 432 -1.67 0.25 -14.98
C ILE A 432 -0.66 -0.88 -15.24
N ALA A 433 -1.10 -2.11 -15.49
CA ALA A 433 -0.20 -3.22 -15.86
C ALA A 433 0.62 -2.90 -17.13
N LEU A 434 0.12 -1.99 -17.98
CA LEU A 434 0.81 -1.49 -19.16
C LEU A 434 1.30 -0.04 -19.02
N GLY A 435 1.47 0.45 -17.78
CA GLY A 435 1.99 1.77 -17.43
C GLY A 435 0.89 2.82 -17.20
N GLN A 436 1.25 3.89 -16.50
CA GLN A 436 0.38 5.05 -16.25
C GLN A 436 0.51 6.06 -17.40
N ARG A 437 -0.59 6.52 -17.98
CA ARG A 437 -0.60 7.26 -19.25
C ARG A 437 -1.34 8.59 -19.18
N VAL A 438 -2.48 8.63 -18.49
CA VAL A 438 -3.38 9.79 -18.43
C VAL A 438 -2.80 10.87 -17.53
N GLY A 439 -2.68 12.08 -18.06
CA GLY A 439 -2.24 13.27 -17.32
C GLY A 439 -3.21 14.45 -17.36
N GLY A 440 -4.35 14.30 -18.04
CA GLY A 440 -5.44 15.26 -18.04
C GLY A 440 -6.74 14.64 -18.54
N TYR A 441 -7.82 14.79 -17.78
CA TYR A 441 -9.14 14.27 -18.13
C TYR A 441 -10.25 15.11 -17.53
N LEU A 442 -11.44 14.95 -18.10
CA LEU A 442 -12.66 15.61 -17.66
C LEU A 442 -13.75 14.57 -17.50
N VAL A 443 -14.65 14.80 -16.56
CA VAL A 443 -15.92 14.07 -16.51
C VAL A 443 -17.06 15.08 -16.62
N ASP A 444 -17.93 14.84 -17.59
CA ASP A 444 -19.21 15.53 -17.70
C ASP A 444 -20.35 14.62 -17.30
N ALA A 445 -21.39 15.22 -16.74
CA ALA A 445 -22.65 14.58 -16.45
C ALA A 445 -23.77 15.41 -17.10
N GLY A 446 -24.72 14.74 -17.73
CA GLY A 446 -25.77 15.40 -18.50
C GLY A 446 -27.11 14.70 -18.44
N VAL A 447 -28.15 15.47 -18.76
CA VAL A 447 -29.51 14.97 -19.00
C VAL A 447 -29.89 15.28 -20.44
N ASP A 448 -30.30 14.26 -21.19
CA ASP A 448 -30.80 14.39 -22.56
C ASP A 448 -29.82 15.14 -23.49
N GLY A 449 -28.53 14.81 -23.38
CA GLY A 449 -27.44 15.41 -24.19
C GLY A 449 -26.97 16.80 -23.75
N ALA A 450 -27.56 17.41 -22.72
CA ALA A 450 -27.08 18.66 -22.12
C ALA A 450 -26.07 18.38 -21.01
N TYR A 451 -24.77 18.51 -21.33
CA TYR A 451 -23.68 18.18 -20.42
C TYR A 451 -23.22 19.36 -19.56
N SER A 452 -22.85 19.05 -18.31
CA SER A 452 -22.16 19.95 -17.39
C SER A 452 -20.88 19.31 -16.86
N ARG A 453 -19.83 20.12 -16.67
CA ARG A 453 -18.54 19.67 -16.16
C ARG A 453 -18.62 19.41 -14.67
N ILE A 454 -18.33 18.18 -14.25
CA ILE A 454 -18.33 17.80 -12.83
C ILE A 454 -16.93 17.54 -12.28
N ILE A 455 -15.97 17.12 -13.12
CA ILE A 455 -14.59 16.82 -12.70
C ILE A 455 -13.58 17.36 -13.72
N ASN A 456 -12.50 17.96 -13.22
CA ASN A 456 -11.31 18.31 -14.00
C ASN A 456 -10.07 17.72 -13.29
N GLY A 457 -9.54 16.64 -13.85
CA GLY A 457 -8.47 15.85 -13.24
C GLY A 457 -7.17 15.88 -14.05
N THR A 458 -6.07 15.56 -13.36
CA THR A 458 -4.72 15.45 -13.94
C THR A 458 -4.34 13.99 -14.13
N SER A 459 -3.49 13.42 -13.26
CA SER A 459 -3.11 12.02 -13.32
C SER A 459 -4.22 11.11 -12.80
N LEU A 460 -4.36 9.92 -13.38
CA LEU A 460 -5.38 8.95 -12.98
C LEU A 460 -4.73 7.82 -12.16
N GLY A 461 -3.91 6.97 -12.78
CA GLY A 461 -3.21 5.88 -12.09
C GLY A 461 -4.10 4.68 -11.76
N TYR A 462 -3.74 3.96 -10.71
CA TYR A 462 -4.46 2.77 -10.26
C TYR A 462 -5.92 3.05 -9.89
N LYS A 463 -6.19 4.10 -9.11
CA LYS A 463 -7.56 4.46 -8.68
C LYS A 463 -7.71 5.94 -8.35
N ARG A 464 -8.77 6.58 -8.88
CA ARG A 464 -9.22 7.91 -8.47
C ARG A 464 -10.65 7.88 -7.98
N ILE A 465 -10.90 8.49 -6.84
CA ILE A 465 -12.24 8.67 -6.27
C ILE A 465 -12.52 10.17 -6.16
N TRP A 466 -13.48 10.64 -6.94
CA TRP A 466 -13.96 12.01 -6.90
C TRP A 466 -15.29 12.07 -6.18
N ASN A 467 -15.28 12.50 -4.92
CA ASN A 467 -16.51 12.82 -4.19
C ASN A 467 -16.98 14.23 -4.59
N LEU A 468 -18.19 14.33 -5.15
CA LEU A 468 -18.76 15.60 -5.58
C LEU A 468 -19.28 16.39 -4.37
N THR A 469 -19.03 17.69 -4.34
CA THR A 469 -19.55 18.57 -3.27
C THR A 469 -21.07 18.74 -3.33
N THR A 470 -21.65 18.49 -4.50
CA THR A 470 -23.08 18.56 -4.74
C THR A 470 -23.44 17.48 -5.75
N SER A 471 -24.49 16.73 -5.44
CA SER A 471 -25.04 15.71 -6.33
C SER A 471 -25.48 16.33 -7.65
N VAL A 472 -25.27 15.61 -8.75
CA VAL A 472 -25.66 16.04 -10.10
C VAL A 472 -26.58 15.01 -10.71
N GLU A 473 -27.71 15.47 -11.24
CA GLU A 473 -28.65 14.61 -11.97
C GLU A 473 -28.11 14.32 -13.36
N ALA A 474 -28.11 13.04 -13.75
CA ALA A 474 -27.62 12.62 -15.06
C ALA A 474 -28.26 11.32 -15.55
N ASN A 475 -28.50 11.23 -16.86
CA ASN A 475 -28.67 9.98 -17.60
C ASN A 475 -27.50 9.68 -18.56
N ASP A 476 -26.53 10.60 -18.65
CA ASP A 476 -25.31 10.45 -19.44
C ASP A 476 -24.07 10.82 -18.61
N ILE A 477 -23.03 9.99 -18.67
CA ILE A 477 -21.71 10.28 -18.11
C ILE A 477 -20.67 10.19 -19.21
N ARG A 478 -19.89 11.26 -19.42
CA ARG A 478 -18.82 11.32 -20.42
C ARG A 478 -17.47 11.49 -19.75
N LEU A 479 -16.57 10.53 -19.95
CA LEU A 479 -15.15 10.67 -19.62
C LEU A 479 -14.40 11.13 -20.87
N GLN A 480 -13.73 12.29 -20.79
CA GLN A 480 -12.90 12.82 -21.86
C GLN A 480 -11.43 12.81 -21.46
N ILE A 481 -10.60 12.12 -22.24
CA ILE A 481 -9.15 12.17 -22.10
C ILE A 481 -8.64 13.36 -22.91
N LEU A 482 -8.10 14.36 -22.21
CA LEU A 482 -7.52 15.57 -22.80
C LEU A 482 -6.03 15.43 -23.07
N GLN A 483 -5.36 14.61 -22.26
CA GLN A 483 -3.93 14.46 -22.35
C GLN A 483 -3.49 13.09 -21.83
N ALA A 484 -2.78 12.35 -22.68
CA ALA A 484 -2.06 11.13 -22.31
C ALA A 484 -0.74 11.05 -23.06
N ASN A 485 0.29 10.44 -22.47
CA ASN A 485 1.59 10.27 -23.14
C ASN A 485 1.63 9.10 -24.13
N ALA A 486 0.69 8.17 -23.99
CA ALA A 486 0.43 7.07 -24.90
C ALA A 486 -1.08 6.84 -24.95
N THR A 487 -1.55 6.00 -25.88
CA THR A 487 -2.97 5.65 -25.98
C THR A 487 -3.51 5.23 -24.60
N PRO A 488 -4.53 5.93 -24.06
CA PRO A 488 -5.03 5.68 -22.71
C PRO A 488 -5.70 4.31 -22.63
N LEU A 489 -5.55 3.65 -21.48
CA LEU A 489 -6.16 2.35 -21.19
C LEU A 489 -7.02 2.50 -19.94
N ILE A 490 -8.34 2.59 -20.13
CA ILE A 490 -9.27 2.77 -19.01
C ILE A 490 -9.82 1.40 -18.64
N GLN A 491 -9.51 0.96 -17.42
CA GLN A 491 -9.92 -0.34 -16.93
C GLN A 491 -11.32 -0.30 -16.32
N SER A 492 -11.64 0.77 -15.57
CA SER A 492 -12.93 0.86 -14.88
C SER A 492 -13.41 2.30 -14.76
N VAL A 493 -14.73 2.47 -14.94
CA VAL A 493 -15.47 3.67 -14.59
C VAL A 493 -16.65 3.25 -13.72
N GLN A 494 -16.78 3.87 -12.55
CA GLN A 494 -17.95 3.72 -11.68
C GLN A 494 -18.54 5.09 -11.37
N ALA A 495 -19.86 5.11 -11.19
CA ALA A 495 -20.58 6.25 -10.63
C ALA A 495 -21.31 5.78 -9.38
N LEU A 496 -21.19 6.55 -8.29
CA LEU A 496 -21.84 6.28 -7.02
C LEU A 496 -22.98 7.26 -6.82
N GLY A 497 -24.11 6.80 -6.30
CA GLY A 497 -25.25 7.68 -6.09
C GLY A 497 -26.53 6.97 -5.73
N SER A 498 -27.67 7.48 -6.19
CA SER A 498 -28.97 6.86 -5.96
C SER A 498 -29.92 7.01 -7.15
N LYS A 499 -30.77 5.99 -7.35
CA LYS A 499 -31.89 6.06 -8.28
C LYS A 499 -32.96 6.96 -7.67
N GLN A 500 -33.45 7.93 -8.44
CA GLN A 500 -34.64 8.66 -8.01
C GLN A 500 -35.83 7.69 -7.88
N LYS A 501 -36.65 7.89 -6.86
CA LYS A 501 -37.89 7.13 -6.63
C LYS A 501 -39.04 7.63 -7.50
#